data_AF-A0A954JUC3-F1
#
_entry.id   AF-A0A954JUC3-F1
#
_cell.length_a   1.000
_cell.length_b   1.000
_cell.length_c   1.000
_cell.angle_alpha   90.00
_cell.angle_beta   90.00
_cell.angle_gamma   90.00
#
_symmetry.space_group_name_H-M   'P 1'
#
loop_
_entity.id
_entity.type
_entity.pdbx_description
1 polymer ?
#
loop_
_entity_poly.entity_id
_entity_poly.type
_entity_poly.pdbx_seq_one_letter_code
_entity_poly.pdbx_strand_id
1 'polypeptide(L)'
;IFSKGFSAIVKGPPPISNLWDKKQKHPETQTADRKTNLEKTRIIREEERKKADAPRQQTHNQKRQKPYYPRALTPRTPRAISNRTRLFNLSVSMIKAVFCTLVIVIGLVCFTDGSFFQGAMGEISRGVMRGNNFAPFCLLTCGTLVAAWTVLAVAKLTEGKSYDQSTRRILWLVTGVIVGAIIYLLQAEVLMTTIGSARDDYLGLRPLFDAVGPNSLVLVNGQPSLFSYMIFFGILFCFRRWWWHADSFRPRKFRVLSVLITVFTAYIITAIWAFPMVPALCWAAIISSVVQLSASWIPPEQRFIEMKGGAQ
;
A
#
# COMPACT_ATOMS: atom_id res chain seq x y z
N ILE A 1 5.87 15.41 41.79
CA ILE A 1 6.57 15.66 43.08
C ILE A 1 8.06 15.55 42.82
N PHE A 2 8.74 16.66 42.55
CA PHE A 2 10.18 16.86 42.82
C PHE A 2 10.50 18.33 42.52
N SER A 3 10.30 19.15 43.54
CA SER A 3 10.79 20.52 43.65
C SER A 3 12.26 20.47 44.07
N LYS A 4 13.17 21.05 43.28
CA LYS A 4 14.52 21.41 43.75
C LYS A 4 14.73 22.89 43.45
N GLY A 5 14.63 23.67 44.51
CA GLY A 5 14.79 25.12 44.51
C GLY A 5 16.24 25.54 44.26
N PHE A 6 16.39 26.62 43.49
CA PHE A 6 17.63 27.37 43.37
C PHE A 6 17.72 28.34 44.55
N SER A 7 18.70 28.15 45.44
CA SER A 7 19.12 29.18 46.40
C SER A 7 19.89 30.28 45.66
N ALA A 8 19.28 31.45 45.53
CA ALA A 8 19.96 32.67 45.13
C ALA A 8 20.80 33.19 46.30
N ILE A 9 22.12 33.00 46.24
CA ILE A 9 23.08 33.65 47.15
C ILE A 9 23.27 35.09 46.67
N VAL A 10 22.59 36.03 47.33
CA VAL A 10 22.83 37.47 47.19
C VAL A 10 24.14 37.80 47.89
N LYS A 11 25.24 37.95 47.14
CA LYS A 11 26.48 38.53 47.65
C LYS A 11 26.29 40.05 47.75
N GLY A 12 26.41 40.59 48.95
CA GLY A 12 26.42 42.03 49.21
C GLY A 12 27.59 42.75 48.52
N PRO A 13 27.49 44.08 48.38
CA PRO A 13 28.53 44.89 47.74
C PRO A 13 29.86 44.78 48.52
N PRO A 14 31.01 44.67 47.81
CA PRO A 14 32.31 44.57 48.46
C PRO A 14 32.66 45.88 49.20
N PRO A 15 33.46 45.79 50.29
CA PRO A 15 33.92 46.96 51.03
C PRO A 15 34.83 47.86 50.17
N ILE A 16 34.59 49.18 50.28
CA ILE A 16 35.16 50.27 49.46
C ILE A 16 36.68 50.48 49.72
N SER A 17 37.28 49.82 50.71
CA SER A 17 38.67 50.04 51.11
C SER A 17 39.72 49.51 50.13
N ASN A 18 39.36 48.66 49.16
CA ASN A 18 40.33 48.11 48.18
C ASN A 18 40.45 48.92 46.88
N LEU A 19 39.82 50.10 46.78
CA LEU A 19 39.84 50.92 45.56
C LEU A 19 41.05 51.86 45.44
N TRP A 20 41.85 52.04 46.50
CA TRP A 20 42.92 53.04 46.51
C TRP A 20 44.33 52.50 46.27
N ASP A 21 44.59 51.21 46.50
CA ASP A 21 45.95 50.63 46.38
C ASP A 21 46.34 50.19 44.96
N LYS A 22 45.43 50.26 43.98
CA LYS A 22 45.74 49.83 42.60
C LYS A 22 46.25 50.93 41.68
N LYS A 23 46.50 52.13 42.22
CA LYS A 23 46.78 53.34 41.44
C LYS A 23 48.27 53.65 41.31
N GLN A 24 49.11 52.63 41.12
CA GLN A 24 50.53 52.83 40.78
C GLN A 24 51.16 51.62 40.07
N LYS A 25 50.46 51.08 39.06
CA LYS A 25 51.12 50.25 38.04
C LYS A 25 51.36 51.09 36.79
N HIS A 26 52.61 51.13 36.35
CA HIS A 26 53.08 51.80 35.15
C HIS A 26 52.15 51.54 33.95
N PRO A 27 51.77 52.58 33.18
CA PRO A 27 50.83 52.47 32.05
C PRO A 27 51.33 51.58 30.90
N GLU A 28 52.64 51.31 30.82
CA GLU A 28 53.23 50.49 29.75
C GLU A 28 52.98 48.98 29.92
N THR A 29 52.91 48.46 31.15
CA THR A 29 52.68 47.02 31.38
C THR A 29 51.20 46.64 31.23
N GLN A 30 50.27 47.56 31.56
CA GLN A 30 48.82 47.32 31.42
C GLN A 30 48.38 47.23 29.95
N THR A 31 49.04 47.95 29.04
CA THR A 31 48.68 47.93 27.62
C THR A 31 49.12 46.63 26.94
N ALA A 32 50.26 46.06 27.34
CA ALA A 32 50.71 44.74 26.89
C ALA A 32 49.78 43.61 27.37
N ASP A 33 49.42 43.62 28.66
CA ASP A 33 48.47 42.65 29.24
C ASP A 33 47.07 42.75 28.63
N ARG A 34 46.65 43.96 28.23
CA ARG A 34 45.36 44.15 27.56
C ARG A 34 45.35 43.54 26.16
N LYS A 35 46.47 43.66 25.42
CA LYS A 35 46.61 43.07 24.07
C LYS A 35 46.60 41.53 24.14
N THR A 36 47.33 40.94 25.09
CA THR A 36 47.36 39.47 25.25
C THR A 36 46.02 38.89 25.68
N ASN A 37 45.26 39.58 26.55
CA ASN A 37 43.91 39.17 26.93
C ASN A 37 42.90 39.30 25.77
N LEU A 38 43.03 40.33 24.92
CA LEU A 38 42.23 40.47 23.70
C LEU A 38 42.51 39.34 22.70
N GLU A 39 43.75 38.90 22.61
CA GLU A 39 44.14 37.80 21.72
C GLU A 39 43.62 36.45 22.22
N LYS A 40 43.77 36.16 23.53
CA LYS A 40 43.17 34.96 24.14
C LYS A 40 41.66 34.89 23.96
N THR A 41 40.95 36.01 24.11
CA THR A 41 39.49 36.05 23.92
C THR A 41 39.07 35.86 22.46
N ARG A 42 39.90 36.28 21.49
CA ARG A 42 39.68 35.97 20.07
C ARG A 42 39.80 34.47 19.81
N ILE A 43 40.85 33.84 20.33
CA ILE A 43 41.10 32.40 20.14
C ILE A 43 39.95 31.56 20.72
N ILE A 44 39.49 31.87 21.94
CA ILE A 44 38.38 31.15 22.58
C ILE A 44 37.09 31.28 21.76
N ARG A 45 36.79 32.49 21.27
CA ARG A 45 35.59 32.73 20.45
C ARG A 45 35.65 32.00 19.11
N GLU A 46 36.84 31.87 18.52
CA GLU A 46 37.03 31.07 17.30
C GLU A 46 36.86 29.58 17.54
N GLU A 47 37.34 29.04 18.66
CA GLU A 47 37.11 27.65 19.03
C GLU A 47 35.63 27.35 19.27
N GLU A 48 34.91 28.23 19.96
CA GLU A 48 33.46 28.05 20.19
C GLU A 48 32.67 28.11 18.88
N ARG A 49 33.04 29.01 17.95
CA ARG A 49 32.45 29.04 16.60
C ARG A 49 32.71 27.73 15.85
N LYS A 50 33.95 27.25 15.86
CA LYS A 50 34.31 25.97 15.22
C LYS A 50 33.52 24.80 15.83
N LYS A 51 33.37 24.76 17.16
CA LYS A 51 32.57 23.73 17.85
C LYS A 51 31.07 23.83 17.54
N ALA A 52 30.53 25.04 17.40
CA ALA A 52 29.13 25.25 17.03
C ALA A 52 28.83 24.92 15.56
N ASP A 53 29.80 25.10 14.67
CA ASP A 53 29.65 24.85 13.25
C ASP A 53 29.91 23.39 12.85
N ALA A 54 30.72 22.64 13.62
CA ALA A 54 30.96 21.21 13.41
C ALA A 54 29.68 20.35 13.29
N PRO A 55 28.67 20.44 14.20
CA PRO A 55 27.44 19.65 14.08
C PRO A 55 26.57 20.10 12.89
N ARG A 56 26.62 21.39 12.51
CA ARG A 56 25.91 21.92 11.33
C ARG A 56 26.52 21.38 10.04
N GLN A 57 27.85 21.30 9.97
CA GLN A 57 28.54 20.70 8.84
C GLN A 57 28.28 19.20 8.74
N GLN A 58 28.25 18.47 9.87
CA GLN A 58 27.89 17.05 9.87
C GLN A 58 26.46 16.83 9.36
N THR A 59 25.47 17.57 9.85
CA THR A 59 24.07 17.44 9.36
C THR A 59 23.92 17.85 7.90
N HIS A 60 24.65 18.87 7.44
CA HIS A 60 24.64 19.28 6.04
C HIS A 60 25.30 18.24 5.12
N ASN A 61 26.44 17.67 5.55
CA ASN A 61 27.12 16.60 4.80
C ASN A 61 26.30 15.31 4.79
N GLN A 62 25.64 14.96 5.91
CA GLN A 62 24.74 13.80 5.99
C GLN A 62 23.51 13.99 5.08
N LYS A 63 23.01 15.22 4.92
CA LYS A 63 21.96 15.54 3.93
C LYS A 63 22.46 15.52 2.48
N ARG A 64 23.70 15.96 2.22
CA ARG A 64 24.33 15.92 0.88
C ARG A 64 24.74 14.52 0.43
N GLN A 65 25.05 13.63 1.36
CA GLN A 65 25.38 12.23 1.10
C GLN A 65 24.16 11.33 0.91
N LYS A 66 22.97 11.88 0.63
CA LYS A 66 21.90 11.04 0.07
C LYS A 66 22.34 10.66 -1.34
N PRO A 67 22.66 9.39 -1.62
CA PRO A 67 23.10 8.97 -2.94
C PRO A 67 22.05 9.38 -3.98
N TYR A 68 22.45 10.27 -4.89
CA TYR A 68 21.63 10.71 -6.00
C TYR A 68 21.58 9.57 -7.01
N TYR A 69 20.59 8.68 -6.87
CA TYR A 69 20.41 7.57 -7.80
C TYR A 69 19.64 8.06 -9.04
N PRO A 70 20.24 8.02 -10.24
CA PRO A 70 19.70 8.67 -11.44
C PRO A 70 18.52 7.93 -12.09
N ARG A 71 18.02 6.82 -11.52
CA ARG A 71 16.87 6.08 -12.08
C ARG A 71 16.06 5.40 -10.98
N ALA A 72 14.85 5.89 -10.73
CA ALA A 72 13.91 5.25 -9.82
C ALA A 72 13.68 3.80 -10.27
N LEU A 73 14.07 2.82 -9.46
CA LEU A 73 13.83 1.41 -9.74
C LEU A 73 12.33 1.16 -9.87
N THR A 74 11.89 0.78 -11.07
CA THR A 74 10.48 0.60 -11.39
C THR A 74 10.12 -0.90 -11.45
N PRO A 75 8.83 -1.25 -11.43
CA PRO A 75 8.38 -2.62 -11.71
C PRO A 75 8.85 -3.21 -13.05
N ARG A 76 9.38 -2.38 -13.96
CA ARG A 76 9.94 -2.82 -15.25
C ARG A 76 11.41 -3.20 -15.18
N THR A 77 12.10 -2.92 -14.08
CA THR A 77 13.53 -3.24 -13.95
C THR A 77 13.71 -4.76 -13.94
N PRO A 78 14.44 -5.33 -14.93
CA PRO A 78 14.69 -6.77 -15.01
C PRO A 78 15.55 -7.20 -13.82
N ARG A 79 15.23 -8.36 -13.25
CA ARG A 79 15.85 -8.86 -12.01
C ARG A 79 15.95 -10.39 -12.06
N ALA A 80 17.14 -10.92 -11.82
CA ALA A 80 17.34 -12.33 -11.56
C ALA A 80 16.95 -12.59 -10.10
N ILE A 81 15.93 -13.43 -9.90
CA ILE A 81 15.47 -13.83 -8.57
C ILE A 81 15.38 -15.35 -8.59
N SER A 82 16.09 -16.01 -7.67
CA SER A 82 16.04 -17.47 -7.52
C SER A 82 14.61 -17.96 -7.33
N ASN A 83 14.28 -19.09 -7.96
CA ASN A 83 12.94 -19.70 -7.89
C ASN A 83 12.54 -20.03 -6.45
N ARG A 84 13.49 -20.42 -5.59
CA ARG A 84 13.24 -20.73 -4.17
C ARG A 84 12.75 -19.49 -3.42
N THR A 85 13.42 -18.35 -3.62
CA THR A 85 13.04 -17.07 -3.03
C THR A 85 11.68 -16.59 -3.55
N ARG A 86 11.37 -16.82 -4.84
CA ARG A 86 10.05 -16.51 -5.40
C ARG A 86 8.93 -17.30 -4.73
N LEU A 87 9.12 -18.62 -4.57
CA LEU A 87 8.14 -19.50 -3.93
C LEU A 87 7.94 -19.14 -2.46
N PHE A 88 9.02 -18.91 -1.71
CA PHE A 88 8.92 -18.50 -0.32
C PHE A 88 8.14 -17.18 -0.17
N ASN A 89 8.50 -16.16 -0.95
CA ASN A 89 7.79 -14.89 -0.95
C ASN A 89 6.31 -15.05 -1.37
N LEU A 90 6.02 -15.97 -2.30
CA LEU A 90 4.67 -16.27 -2.72
C LEU A 90 3.86 -16.90 -1.58
N SER A 91 4.39 -17.92 -0.89
CA SER A 91 3.71 -18.56 0.25
C SER A 91 3.41 -17.56 1.36
N VAL A 92 4.37 -16.70 1.71
CA VAL A 92 4.16 -15.63 2.70
C VAL A 92 3.06 -14.66 2.25
N SER A 93 3.04 -14.29 0.96
CA SER A 93 1.98 -13.45 0.41
C SER A 93 0.61 -14.14 0.37
N MET A 94 0.55 -15.44 0.10
CA MET A 94 -0.71 -16.22 0.13
C MET A 94 -1.29 -16.30 1.54
N ILE A 95 -0.46 -16.53 2.56
CA ILE A 95 -0.89 -16.53 3.97
C ILE A 95 -1.42 -15.15 4.37
N LYS A 96 -0.71 -14.08 4.03
CA LYS A 96 -1.18 -12.70 4.27
C LYS A 96 -2.51 -12.43 3.57
N ALA A 97 -2.70 -12.96 2.36
CA ALA A 97 -3.95 -12.80 1.62
C ALA A 97 -5.14 -13.43 2.35
N VAL A 98 -4.96 -14.57 3.01
CA VAL A 98 -6.01 -15.18 3.84
C VAL A 98 -6.40 -14.24 4.97
N PHE A 99 -5.43 -13.80 5.78
CA PHE A 99 -5.70 -12.88 6.90
C PHE A 99 -6.33 -11.56 6.44
N CYS A 100 -5.79 -10.93 5.39
CA CYS A 100 -6.34 -9.69 4.86
C CYS A 100 -7.75 -9.86 4.30
N THR A 101 -8.04 -10.97 3.61
CA THR A 101 -9.38 -11.24 3.07
C THR A 101 -10.38 -11.39 4.20
N LEU A 102 -10.05 -12.20 5.22
CA LEU A 102 -10.94 -12.39 6.38
C LEU A 102 -11.20 -11.07 7.10
N VAL A 103 -10.17 -10.28 7.40
CA VAL A 103 -10.33 -8.98 8.09
C VAL A 103 -11.18 -8.02 7.27
N ILE A 104 -10.94 -7.90 5.96
CA ILE A 104 -11.71 -6.99 5.10
C ILE A 104 -13.15 -7.45 4.98
N VAL A 105 -13.39 -8.74 4.74
CA VAL A 105 -14.73 -9.28 4.55
C VAL A 105 -15.55 -9.23 5.84
N ILE A 106 -14.96 -9.59 6.99
CA ILE A 106 -15.61 -9.44 8.30
C ILE A 106 -15.89 -7.97 8.58
N GLY A 107 -14.91 -7.09 8.38
CA GLY A 107 -15.08 -5.65 8.57
C GLY A 107 -16.18 -5.08 7.68
N LEU A 108 -16.29 -5.56 6.45
CA LEU A 108 -17.35 -5.16 5.53
C LEU A 108 -18.71 -5.63 6.04
N VAL A 109 -18.86 -6.91 6.43
CA VAL A 109 -20.13 -7.42 7.01
C VAL A 109 -20.53 -6.64 8.26
N CYS A 110 -19.61 -6.46 9.22
CA CYS A 110 -19.88 -5.76 10.48
C CYS A 110 -20.17 -4.26 10.29
N PHE A 111 -19.59 -3.61 9.28
CA PHE A 111 -19.82 -2.19 9.02
C PHE A 111 -21.07 -1.97 8.16
N THR A 112 -21.47 -2.95 7.37
CA THR A 112 -22.74 -2.95 6.64
C THR A 112 -23.87 -3.42 7.56
N ASP A 113 -24.17 -2.63 8.59
CA ASP A 113 -25.53 -2.63 9.13
C ASP A 113 -26.44 -2.29 7.93
N GLY A 114 -27.42 -3.14 7.63
CA GLY A 114 -28.12 -3.21 6.34
C GLY A 114 -28.83 -1.94 5.82
N SER A 115 -28.62 -0.79 6.45
CA SER A 115 -29.06 0.55 6.04
C SER A 115 -28.13 1.23 5.02
N PHE A 116 -26.81 0.98 5.04
CA PHE A 116 -25.87 1.71 4.17
C PHE A 116 -25.73 1.12 2.75
N PHE A 117 -25.82 -0.21 2.62
CA PHE A 117 -25.83 -0.90 1.32
C PHE A 117 -27.17 -1.61 1.11
N GLN A 118 -28.08 -0.96 0.41
CA GLN A 118 -29.30 -1.60 -0.09
C GLN A 118 -28.94 -2.54 -1.26
N GLY A 119 -29.53 -3.74 -1.30
CA GLY A 119 -29.27 -4.77 -2.32
C GLY A 119 -28.48 -5.98 -1.81
N ALA A 120 -27.80 -6.69 -2.73
CA ALA A 120 -27.14 -7.98 -2.46
C ALA A 120 -26.19 -7.99 -1.25
N MET A 121 -25.44 -6.89 -1.00
CA MET A 121 -24.52 -6.83 0.14
C MET A 121 -25.24 -6.74 1.49
N GLY A 122 -26.34 -5.99 1.56
CA GLY A 122 -27.18 -5.93 2.74
C GLY A 122 -27.89 -7.26 3.02
N GLU A 123 -28.20 -8.04 1.99
CA GLU A 123 -28.71 -9.41 2.14
C GLU A 123 -27.63 -10.38 2.66
N ILE A 124 -26.40 -10.29 2.14
CA ILE A 124 -25.26 -11.06 2.64
C ILE A 124 -25.02 -10.77 4.12
N SER A 125 -24.95 -9.49 4.50
CA SER A 125 -24.73 -9.08 5.89
C SER A 125 -25.84 -9.58 6.82
N ARG A 126 -27.11 -9.36 6.45
CA ARG A 126 -28.26 -9.85 7.23
C ARG A 126 -28.31 -11.37 7.33
N GLY A 127 -27.99 -12.08 6.24
CA GLY A 127 -27.96 -13.53 6.19
C GLY A 127 -26.92 -14.13 7.14
N VAL A 128 -25.72 -13.53 7.20
CA VAL A 128 -24.65 -13.92 8.11
C VAL A 128 -25.00 -13.57 9.55
N MET A 129 -25.42 -12.33 9.82
CA MET A 129 -25.74 -11.86 11.17
C MET A 129 -26.93 -12.60 11.81
N ARG A 130 -27.89 -13.05 10.98
CA ARG A 130 -29.02 -13.87 11.44
C ARG A 130 -28.72 -15.38 11.46
N GLY A 131 -27.60 -15.81 10.89
CA GLY A 131 -27.22 -17.23 10.79
C GLY A 131 -28.03 -18.05 9.80
N ASN A 132 -28.77 -17.40 8.88
CA ASN A 132 -29.70 -18.10 7.97
C ASN A 132 -29.07 -18.51 6.64
N ASN A 133 -28.08 -17.77 6.13
CA ASN A 133 -27.45 -18.09 4.85
C ASN A 133 -26.01 -17.57 4.78
N PHE A 134 -25.03 -18.49 4.84
CA PHE A 134 -23.61 -18.19 4.71
C PHE A 134 -23.08 -18.35 3.28
N ALA A 135 -23.87 -18.95 2.37
CA ALA A 135 -23.39 -19.32 1.05
C ALA A 135 -22.86 -18.13 0.20
N PRO A 136 -23.55 -16.97 0.09
CA PRO A 136 -23.03 -15.85 -0.69
C PRO A 136 -21.82 -15.17 -0.02
N PHE A 137 -21.74 -15.20 1.31
CA PHE A 137 -20.55 -14.76 2.05
C PHE A 137 -19.33 -15.66 1.78
N CYS A 138 -19.54 -16.98 1.81
CA CYS A 138 -18.53 -17.97 1.48
C CYS A 138 -18.08 -17.80 0.03
N LEU A 139 -19.00 -17.55 -0.91
CA LEU A 139 -18.66 -17.30 -2.31
C LEU A 139 -17.82 -16.03 -2.48
N LEU A 140 -18.18 -14.93 -1.81
CA LEU A 140 -17.40 -13.69 -1.84
C LEU A 140 -15.97 -13.92 -1.31
N THR A 141 -15.85 -14.64 -0.19
CA THR A 141 -14.58 -14.94 0.48
C THR A 141 -13.71 -15.88 -0.37
N CYS A 142 -14.23 -17.04 -0.74
CA CYS A 142 -13.52 -18.05 -1.53
C CYS A 142 -13.16 -17.51 -2.92
N GLY A 143 -14.09 -16.81 -3.58
CA GLY A 143 -13.83 -16.21 -4.88
C GLY A 143 -12.74 -15.14 -4.83
N THR A 144 -12.74 -14.31 -3.77
CA THR A 144 -11.65 -13.35 -3.53
C THR A 144 -10.32 -14.05 -3.30
N LEU A 145 -10.28 -15.12 -2.49
CA LEU A 145 -9.05 -15.86 -2.21
C LEU A 145 -8.47 -16.48 -3.48
N VAL A 146 -9.30 -17.16 -4.28
CA VAL A 146 -8.90 -17.75 -5.57
C VAL A 146 -8.34 -16.66 -6.49
N ALA A 147 -9.05 -15.54 -6.63
CA ALA A 147 -8.61 -14.44 -7.47
C ALA A 147 -7.28 -13.82 -6.96
N ALA A 148 -7.17 -13.55 -5.66
CA ALA A 148 -5.99 -12.93 -5.06
C ALA A 148 -4.76 -13.85 -5.15
N TRP A 149 -4.91 -15.14 -4.85
CA TRP A 149 -3.82 -16.12 -4.98
C TRP A 149 -3.35 -16.26 -6.42
N THR A 150 -4.29 -16.30 -7.38
CA THR A 150 -3.96 -16.36 -8.79
C THR A 150 -3.19 -15.11 -9.23
N VAL A 151 -3.65 -13.92 -8.83
CA VAL A 151 -2.97 -12.65 -9.13
C VAL A 151 -1.56 -12.63 -8.53
N LEU A 152 -1.40 -13.02 -7.27
CA LEU A 152 -0.10 -13.07 -6.60
C LEU A 152 0.84 -14.08 -7.29
N ALA A 153 0.34 -15.26 -7.64
CA ALA A 153 1.12 -16.29 -8.32
C ALA A 153 1.60 -15.82 -9.69
N VAL A 154 0.69 -15.35 -10.55
CA VAL A 154 1.03 -14.86 -11.89
C VAL A 154 1.98 -13.67 -11.83
N ALA A 155 1.76 -12.74 -10.90
CA ALA A 155 2.66 -11.61 -10.71
C ALA A 155 4.07 -12.04 -10.29
N LYS A 156 4.20 -13.02 -9.39
CA LYS A 156 5.52 -13.55 -8.97
C LYS A 156 6.24 -14.35 -10.04
N LEU A 157 5.52 -15.13 -10.84
CA LEU A 157 6.09 -15.91 -11.94
C LEU A 157 6.54 -15.00 -13.11
N THR A 158 5.93 -13.84 -13.26
CA THR A 158 6.28 -12.84 -14.28
C THR A 158 7.22 -11.74 -13.78
N GLU A 159 7.49 -11.66 -12.47
CA GLU A 159 8.38 -10.67 -11.87
C GLU A 159 9.80 -10.77 -12.47
N GLY A 160 10.37 -9.62 -12.84
CA GLY A 160 11.71 -9.51 -13.41
C GLY A 160 11.86 -9.93 -14.88
N LYS A 161 10.81 -10.47 -15.51
CA LYS A 161 10.82 -10.83 -16.94
C LYS A 161 10.39 -9.66 -17.82
N SER A 162 11.11 -9.41 -18.90
CA SER A 162 10.79 -8.40 -19.90
C SER A 162 9.78 -8.92 -20.91
N TYR A 163 8.50 -9.02 -20.52
CA TYR A 163 7.42 -9.26 -21.47
C TYR A 163 6.94 -7.96 -22.11
N ASP A 164 6.57 -8.04 -23.39
CA ASP A 164 5.84 -6.98 -24.09
C ASP A 164 4.49 -6.66 -23.43
N GLN A 165 4.04 -5.43 -23.63
CA GLN A 165 2.82 -4.93 -23.02
C GLN A 165 1.58 -5.73 -23.46
N SER A 166 1.51 -6.16 -24.72
CA SER A 166 0.41 -6.96 -25.26
C SER A 166 0.38 -8.36 -24.68
N THR A 167 1.53 -9.05 -24.63
CA THR A 167 1.65 -10.40 -24.04
C THR A 167 1.23 -10.41 -22.57
N ARG A 168 1.61 -9.38 -21.81
CA ARG A 168 1.15 -9.23 -20.42
C ARG A 168 -0.37 -9.11 -20.34
N ARG A 169 -1.01 -8.31 -21.19
CA ARG A 169 -2.48 -8.14 -21.21
C ARG A 169 -3.19 -9.44 -21.54
N ILE A 170 -2.70 -10.18 -22.54
CA ILE A 170 -3.26 -11.49 -22.92
C ILE A 170 -3.14 -12.48 -21.76
N LEU A 171 -1.96 -12.54 -21.10
CA LEU A 171 -1.76 -13.40 -19.93
C LEU A 171 -2.77 -13.09 -18.83
N TRP A 172 -2.99 -11.81 -18.53
CA TRP A 172 -3.97 -11.40 -17.51
C TRP A 172 -5.41 -11.67 -17.93
N LEU A 173 -5.74 -11.50 -19.22
CA LEU A 173 -7.05 -11.86 -19.75
C LEU A 173 -7.33 -13.36 -19.54
N VAL A 174 -6.41 -14.24 -19.97
CA VAL A 174 -6.54 -15.69 -19.79
C VAL A 174 -6.65 -16.05 -18.32
N THR A 175 -5.83 -15.42 -17.47
CA THR A 175 -5.89 -15.61 -16.02
C THR A 175 -7.27 -15.24 -15.45
N GLY A 176 -7.82 -14.09 -15.86
CA GLY A 176 -9.15 -13.66 -15.42
C GLY A 176 -10.27 -14.58 -15.89
N VAL A 177 -10.18 -15.08 -17.12
CA VAL A 177 -11.14 -16.05 -17.66
C VAL A 177 -11.15 -17.34 -16.82
N ILE A 178 -9.97 -17.87 -16.50
CA ILE A 178 -9.84 -19.07 -15.65
C ILE A 178 -10.41 -18.82 -14.25
N VAL A 179 -10.08 -17.68 -13.64
CA VAL A 179 -10.61 -17.30 -12.32
C VAL A 179 -12.14 -17.18 -12.35
N GLY A 180 -12.69 -16.53 -13.38
CA GLY A 180 -14.14 -16.42 -13.55
C GLY A 180 -14.82 -17.79 -13.65
N ALA A 181 -14.25 -18.71 -14.44
CA ALA A 181 -14.77 -20.07 -14.56
C ALA A 181 -14.74 -20.82 -13.21
N ILE A 182 -13.65 -20.71 -12.45
CA ILE A 182 -13.55 -21.34 -11.13
C ILE A 182 -14.59 -20.75 -10.16
N ILE A 183 -14.77 -19.43 -10.15
CA ILE A 183 -15.76 -18.78 -9.27
C ILE A 183 -17.18 -19.19 -9.64
N TYR A 184 -17.48 -19.33 -10.94
CA TYR A 184 -18.76 -19.87 -11.39
C TYR A 184 -18.97 -21.31 -10.90
N LEU A 185 -17.96 -22.19 -11.03
CA LEU A 185 -18.06 -23.57 -10.54
C LEU A 185 -18.24 -23.62 -9.02
N LEU A 186 -17.56 -22.74 -8.27
CA LEU A 186 -17.78 -22.60 -6.84
C LEU A 186 -19.23 -22.18 -6.53
N GLN A 187 -19.80 -21.25 -7.30
CA GLN A 187 -21.19 -20.84 -7.14
C GLN A 187 -22.17 -21.97 -7.47
N ALA A 188 -22.03 -22.58 -8.64
CA ALA A 188 -23.01 -23.50 -9.22
C ALA A 188 -22.94 -24.89 -8.58
N GLU A 189 -21.75 -25.46 -8.43
CA GLU A 189 -21.58 -26.86 -8.04
C GLU A 189 -21.32 -27.03 -6.53
N VAL A 190 -20.56 -26.11 -5.92
CA VAL A 190 -20.13 -26.27 -4.51
C VAL A 190 -21.09 -25.60 -3.54
N LEU A 191 -21.43 -24.33 -3.80
CA LEU A 191 -22.22 -23.52 -2.87
C LEU A 191 -23.71 -23.50 -3.22
N MET A 192 -24.07 -23.92 -4.44
CA MET A 192 -25.44 -23.90 -4.99
C MET A 192 -26.18 -22.61 -4.63
N THR A 193 -25.49 -21.47 -4.73
CA THR A 193 -25.96 -20.19 -4.20
C THR A 193 -26.44 -19.27 -5.31
N THR A 194 -27.53 -18.57 -5.05
CA THR A 194 -28.02 -17.52 -5.91
C THR A 194 -27.41 -16.19 -5.48
N ILE A 195 -26.69 -15.54 -6.39
CA ILE A 195 -26.28 -14.14 -6.20
C ILE A 195 -27.44 -13.24 -6.67
N GLY A 196 -27.53 -12.03 -6.13
CA GLY A 196 -28.54 -11.03 -6.50
C GLY A 196 -28.86 -11.04 -8.00
N SER A 197 -30.15 -10.98 -8.32
CA SER A 197 -30.65 -11.07 -9.70
C SER A 197 -29.96 -10.01 -10.55
N ALA A 198 -29.29 -10.46 -11.61
CA ALA A 198 -28.62 -9.55 -12.52
C ALA A 198 -29.62 -8.57 -13.13
N ARG A 199 -30.93 -8.85 -13.17
CA ARG A 199 -31.95 -7.95 -13.74
C ARG A 199 -32.39 -6.80 -12.82
N ASP A 200 -32.30 -6.99 -11.50
CA ASP A 200 -32.95 -6.09 -10.53
C ASP A 200 -31.95 -5.16 -9.81
N ASP A 201 -30.65 -5.49 -9.87
CA ASP A 201 -29.58 -4.82 -9.12
C ASP A 201 -28.86 -3.69 -9.89
N TYR A 202 -29.37 -3.28 -11.05
CA TYR A 202 -28.86 -2.08 -11.73
C TYR A 202 -29.60 -0.85 -11.20
N LEU A 203 -28.87 0.19 -10.81
CA LEU A 203 -29.37 1.50 -10.32
C LEU A 203 -30.23 2.27 -11.34
N GLY A 204 -31.27 1.65 -11.91
CA GLY A 204 -32.07 2.14 -13.03
C GLY A 204 -31.41 2.05 -14.41
N LEU A 205 -30.17 1.55 -14.50
CA LEU A 205 -29.40 1.49 -15.76
C LEU A 205 -29.54 0.11 -16.42
N ARG A 206 -30.00 0.05 -17.67
CA ARG A 206 -30.01 -1.22 -18.41
C ARG A 206 -28.61 -1.50 -18.98
N PRO A 207 -28.08 -2.73 -18.85
CA PRO A 207 -26.81 -3.09 -19.46
C PRO A 207 -26.91 -2.98 -20.99
N LEU A 208 -25.80 -2.63 -21.65
CA LEU A 208 -25.78 -2.50 -23.12
C LEU A 208 -25.89 -3.85 -23.83
N PHE A 209 -25.33 -4.91 -23.25
CA PHE A 209 -25.33 -6.25 -23.79
C PHE A 209 -25.82 -7.27 -22.75
N ASP A 210 -26.96 -7.91 -23.06
CA ASP A 210 -27.51 -9.04 -22.32
C ASP A 210 -27.11 -10.41 -22.91
N ALA A 211 -26.53 -10.41 -24.12
CA ALA A 211 -26.04 -11.59 -24.81
C ALA A 211 -24.75 -11.28 -25.58
N VAL A 212 -23.88 -12.28 -25.71
CA VAL A 212 -22.67 -12.22 -26.55
C VAL A 212 -22.76 -13.34 -27.58
N GLY A 213 -23.14 -12.96 -28.80
CA GLY A 213 -23.44 -13.93 -29.87
C GLY A 213 -24.65 -14.82 -29.49
N PRO A 214 -24.57 -16.15 -29.64
CA PRO A 214 -25.66 -17.05 -29.29
C PRO A 214 -25.80 -17.30 -27.78
N ASN A 215 -24.84 -16.87 -26.96
CA ASN A 215 -24.81 -17.16 -25.53
C ASN A 215 -25.41 -16.01 -24.72
N SER A 216 -26.48 -16.29 -23.97
CA SER A 216 -27.06 -15.33 -23.02
C SER A 216 -26.14 -15.14 -21.82
N LEU A 217 -25.93 -13.89 -21.40
CA LEU A 217 -25.15 -13.57 -20.20
C LEU A 217 -25.98 -13.76 -18.92
N VAL A 218 -27.30 -13.70 -19.02
CA VAL A 218 -28.19 -13.92 -17.88
C VAL A 218 -29.01 -15.16 -18.16
N LEU A 219 -28.99 -16.12 -17.23
CA LEU A 219 -29.83 -17.31 -17.30
C LEU A 219 -31.30 -16.92 -17.09
N VAL A 220 -32.21 -17.82 -17.46
CA VAL A 220 -33.67 -17.62 -17.32
C VAL A 220 -34.07 -17.32 -15.86
N ASN A 221 -33.32 -17.85 -14.89
CA ASN A 221 -33.49 -17.63 -13.46
C ASN A 221 -32.87 -16.31 -12.94
N GLY A 222 -32.39 -15.43 -13.82
CA GLY A 222 -31.76 -14.15 -13.46
C GLY A 222 -30.32 -14.27 -12.96
N GLN A 223 -29.73 -15.47 -12.92
CA GLN A 223 -28.35 -15.68 -12.47
C GLN A 223 -27.34 -15.40 -13.60
N PRO A 224 -26.13 -14.91 -13.25
CA PRO A 224 -25.05 -14.75 -14.21
C PRO A 224 -24.60 -16.11 -14.78
N SER A 225 -24.43 -16.16 -16.10
CA SER A 225 -23.88 -17.33 -16.79
C SER A 225 -22.38 -17.52 -16.55
N LEU A 226 -21.86 -18.71 -16.88
CA LEU A 226 -20.41 -18.97 -16.94
C LEU A 226 -19.69 -17.93 -17.81
N PHE A 227 -20.25 -17.60 -18.98
CA PHE A 227 -19.68 -16.60 -19.89
C PHE A 227 -19.59 -15.22 -19.23
N SER A 228 -20.58 -14.85 -18.42
CA SER A 228 -20.60 -13.56 -17.72
C SER A 228 -19.48 -13.47 -16.69
N TYR A 229 -19.23 -14.54 -15.94
CA TYR A 229 -18.07 -14.63 -15.05
C TYR A 229 -16.74 -14.53 -15.80
N MET A 230 -16.59 -15.29 -16.89
CA MET A 230 -15.38 -15.29 -17.71
C MET A 230 -15.09 -13.91 -18.30
N ILE A 231 -16.12 -13.25 -18.84
CA ILE A 231 -16.02 -11.90 -19.42
C ILE A 231 -15.70 -10.89 -18.32
N PHE A 232 -16.45 -10.88 -17.22
CA PHE A 232 -16.24 -9.93 -16.13
C PHE A 232 -14.81 -10.01 -15.58
N PHE A 233 -14.37 -11.19 -15.14
CA PHE A 233 -13.03 -11.35 -14.57
C PHE A 233 -11.94 -11.23 -15.63
N GLY A 234 -12.16 -11.72 -16.85
CA GLY A 234 -11.23 -11.59 -17.97
C GLY A 234 -10.95 -10.13 -18.32
N ILE A 235 -11.98 -9.30 -18.45
CA ILE A 235 -11.86 -7.86 -18.75
C ILE A 235 -11.26 -7.12 -17.55
N LEU A 236 -11.74 -7.39 -16.33
CA LEU A 236 -11.21 -6.80 -15.10
C LEU A 236 -9.70 -7.08 -14.96
N PHE A 237 -9.27 -8.29 -15.31
CA PHE A 237 -7.87 -8.69 -15.25
C PHE A 237 -7.04 -8.11 -16.40
N CYS A 238 -7.59 -8.04 -17.61
CA CYS A 238 -6.91 -7.50 -18.78
C CYS A 238 -6.63 -5.99 -18.66
N PHE A 239 -7.65 -5.20 -18.28
CA PHE A 239 -7.55 -3.74 -18.30
C PHE A 239 -6.75 -3.19 -17.14
N ARG A 240 -6.93 -3.77 -15.95
CA ARG A 240 -6.20 -3.30 -14.79
C ARG A 240 -4.79 -3.86 -14.81
N ARG A 241 -3.81 -2.97 -14.66
CA ARG A 241 -2.39 -3.36 -14.55
C ARG A 241 -2.06 -4.07 -13.22
N TRP A 242 -2.54 -5.30 -13.02
CA TRP A 242 -2.38 -6.09 -11.78
C TRP A 242 -0.93 -6.29 -11.37
N TRP A 243 -0.04 -6.39 -12.35
CA TRP A 243 1.40 -6.44 -12.08
C TRP A 243 1.92 -5.23 -11.29
N TRP A 244 1.32 -4.03 -11.41
CA TRP A 244 1.72 -2.87 -10.60
C TRP A 244 1.24 -2.95 -9.14
N HIS A 245 0.20 -3.74 -8.87
CA HIS A 245 -0.31 -3.91 -7.50
C HIS A 245 0.52 -4.93 -6.72
N ALA A 246 1.00 -5.98 -7.39
CA ALA A 246 1.74 -7.07 -6.77
C ALA A 246 3.28 -6.93 -6.83
N ASP A 247 3.82 -5.99 -7.62
CA ASP A 247 5.28 -5.81 -7.74
C ASP A 247 5.93 -5.34 -6.43
N SER A 248 7.11 -5.88 -6.14
CA SER A 248 7.88 -5.57 -4.93
C SER A 248 8.43 -4.14 -4.91
N PHE A 249 8.67 -3.53 -6.08
CA PHE A 249 9.18 -2.17 -6.25
C PHE A 249 8.06 -1.13 -6.44
N ARG A 250 6.82 -1.43 -6.05
CA ARG A 250 5.73 -0.44 -6.05
C ARG A 250 6.05 0.77 -5.15
N PRO A 251 5.67 2.01 -5.51
CA PRO A 251 6.10 3.22 -4.79
C PRO A 251 5.51 3.32 -3.38
N ARG A 252 4.30 2.80 -3.15
CA ARG A 252 3.63 2.78 -1.85
C ARG A 252 3.05 1.38 -1.61
N LYS A 253 3.00 0.97 -0.34
CA LYS A 253 2.45 -0.34 0.05
C LYS A 253 0.97 -0.47 -0.33
N PHE A 254 0.18 0.57 -0.09
CA PHE A 254 -1.25 0.65 -0.41
C PHE A 254 -1.58 1.98 -1.10
N ARG A 255 -2.41 1.94 -2.16
CA ARG A 255 -2.84 3.11 -2.93
C ARG A 255 -4.35 3.09 -3.10
N VAL A 256 -5.06 3.91 -2.32
CA VAL A 256 -6.54 4.01 -2.36
C VAL A 256 -7.04 4.33 -3.77
N LEU A 257 -6.41 5.28 -4.46
CA LEU A 257 -6.78 5.63 -5.85
C LEU A 257 -6.72 4.43 -6.80
N SER A 258 -5.79 3.50 -6.55
CA SER A 258 -5.65 2.26 -7.30
C SER A 258 -6.87 1.34 -7.13
N VAL A 259 -7.43 1.32 -5.92
CA VAL A 259 -8.65 0.58 -5.55
C VAL A 259 -9.88 1.26 -6.16
N LEU A 260 -9.97 2.59 -6.07
CA LEU A 260 -11.07 3.34 -6.68
C LEU A 260 -11.13 3.13 -8.19
N ILE A 261 -9.98 3.14 -8.88
CA ILE A 261 -9.91 2.86 -10.32
C ILE A 261 -10.35 1.42 -10.62
N THR A 262 -10.01 0.42 -9.79
CA THR A 262 -10.50 -0.96 -10.00
C THR A 262 -12.01 -1.07 -9.85
N VAL A 263 -12.59 -0.41 -8.84
CA VAL A 263 -14.04 -0.40 -8.62
C VAL A 263 -14.74 0.32 -9.78
N PHE A 264 -14.22 1.47 -10.21
CA PHE A 264 -14.73 2.20 -11.36
C PHE A 264 -14.65 1.37 -12.66
N THR A 265 -13.57 0.60 -12.85
CA THR A 265 -13.45 -0.31 -13.98
C THR A 265 -14.52 -1.40 -13.91
N ALA A 266 -14.73 -2.00 -12.74
CA ALA A 266 -15.78 -3.00 -12.55
C ALA A 266 -17.18 -2.42 -12.83
N TYR A 267 -17.44 -1.19 -12.38
CA TYR A 267 -18.69 -0.47 -12.68
C TYR A 267 -18.93 -0.33 -14.19
N ILE A 268 -17.92 0.10 -14.94
CA ILE A 268 -18.01 0.21 -16.41
C ILE A 268 -18.28 -1.16 -17.03
N ILE A 269 -17.60 -2.21 -16.57
CA ILE A 269 -17.80 -3.57 -17.09
C ILE A 269 -19.24 -4.02 -16.85
N THR A 270 -19.78 -3.82 -15.65
CA THR A 270 -21.17 -4.21 -15.33
C THR A 270 -22.22 -3.33 -15.99
N ALA A 271 -21.86 -2.11 -16.41
CA ALA A 271 -22.74 -1.25 -17.21
C ALA A 271 -22.77 -1.68 -18.69
N ILE A 272 -21.68 -2.23 -19.21
CA ILE A 272 -21.61 -2.68 -20.61
C ILE A 272 -22.15 -4.13 -20.74
N TRP A 273 -21.74 -5.03 -19.85
CA TRP A 273 -22.11 -6.45 -19.87
C TRP A 273 -22.96 -6.79 -18.65
N ALA A 274 -24.03 -7.54 -18.88
CA ALA A 274 -24.93 -7.95 -17.80
C ALA A 274 -24.21 -8.84 -16.77
N PHE A 275 -24.00 -8.28 -15.57
CA PHE A 275 -23.39 -8.96 -14.42
C PHE A 275 -23.84 -8.24 -13.14
N PRO A 276 -24.09 -8.96 -12.02
CA PRO A 276 -24.58 -8.33 -10.79
C PRO A 276 -23.58 -7.28 -10.26
N MET A 277 -24.02 -6.02 -10.26
CA MET A 277 -23.16 -4.85 -10.02
C MET A 277 -22.56 -4.84 -8.61
N VAL A 278 -23.39 -4.96 -7.58
CA VAL A 278 -22.94 -4.89 -6.18
C VAL A 278 -21.81 -5.91 -5.86
N PRO A 279 -21.98 -7.21 -6.11
CA PRO A 279 -20.92 -8.19 -5.84
C PRO A 279 -19.69 -7.99 -6.74
N ALA A 280 -19.85 -7.56 -7.99
CA ALA A 280 -18.72 -7.20 -8.86
C ALA A 280 -17.85 -6.09 -8.27
N LEU A 281 -18.47 -5.01 -7.78
CA LEU A 281 -17.75 -3.91 -7.15
C LEU A 281 -17.06 -4.35 -5.87
N CYS A 282 -17.72 -5.16 -5.05
CA CYS A 282 -17.14 -5.74 -3.83
C CYS A 282 -15.91 -6.60 -4.16
N TRP A 283 -16.01 -7.54 -5.12
CA TRP A 283 -14.87 -8.34 -5.55
C TRP A 283 -13.73 -7.45 -6.04
N ALA A 284 -14.00 -6.47 -6.90
CA ALA A 284 -12.97 -5.56 -7.41
C ALA A 284 -12.26 -4.80 -6.28
N ALA A 285 -13.01 -4.29 -5.30
CA ALA A 285 -12.47 -3.56 -4.15
C ALA A 285 -11.62 -4.47 -3.25
N ILE A 286 -12.16 -5.63 -2.88
CA ILE A 286 -11.52 -6.56 -1.94
C ILE A 286 -10.27 -7.17 -2.58
N ILE A 287 -10.36 -7.70 -3.81
CA ILE A 287 -9.21 -8.30 -4.51
C ILE A 287 -8.08 -7.28 -4.65
N SER A 288 -8.40 -6.04 -5.09
CA SER A 288 -7.42 -4.95 -5.23
C SER A 288 -6.76 -4.60 -3.90
N SER A 289 -7.52 -4.61 -2.81
CA SER A 289 -7.01 -4.31 -1.46
C SER A 289 -6.14 -5.43 -0.91
N VAL A 290 -6.63 -6.67 -0.99
CA VAL A 290 -5.93 -7.88 -0.51
C VAL A 290 -4.60 -8.07 -1.25
N VAL A 291 -4.59 -7.94 -2.58
CA VAL A 291 -3.36 -8.09 -3.37
C VAL A 291 -2.32 -7.04 -2.97
N GLN A 292 -2.72 -5.77 -2.80
CA GLN A 292 -1.79 -4.70 -2.38
C GLN A 292 -1.23 -4.90 -0.97
N LEU A 293 -2.05 -5.37 -0.03
CA LEU A 293 -1.63 -5.57 1.36
C LEU A 293 -0.76 -6.82 1.53
N SER A 294 -1.00 -7.84 0.72
CA SER A 294 -0.38 -9.17 0.87
C SER A 294 0.90 -9.32 0.06
N ALA A 295 1.01 -8.61 -1.06
CA ALA A 295 2.21 -8.65 -1.89
C ALA A 295 3.44 -8.13 -1.15
N SER A 296 4.58 -8.83 -1.30
CA SER A 296 5.88 -8.38 -0.78
C SER A 296 6.16 -6.94 -1.22
N TRP A 297 6.69 -6.12 -0.32
CA TRP A 297 7.02 -4.73 -0.61
C TRP A 297 8.41 -4.41 -0.11
N ILE A 298 9.25 -3.87 -0.98
CA ILE A 298 10.60 -3.43 -0.63
C ILE A 298 10.60 -1.89 -0.57
N PRO A 299 10.90 -1.30 0.61
CA PRO A 299 11.05 0.13 0.76
C PRO A 299 12.04 0.70 -0.26
N PRO A 300 11.81 1.90 -0.83
CA PRO A 300 12.72 2.50 -1.81
C PRO A 300 14.20 2.47 -1.39
N GLU A 301 14.44 2.66 -0.10
CA GLU A 301 15.77 2.67 0.51
C GLU A 301 16.44 1.29 0.57
N GLN A 302 15.70 0.19 0.45
CA GLN A 302 16.27 -1.16 0.52
C GLN A 302 16.44 -1.81 -0.87
N ARG A 303 15.87 -1.22 -1.91
CA ARG A 303 15.87 -1.80 -3.27
C ARG A 303 17.25 -1.91 -3.88
N PHE A 304 18.15 -1.01 -3.51
CA PHE A 304 19.52 -1.02 -4.03
C PHE A 304 20.35 -2.14 -3.42
N ILE A 305 20.12 -2.48 -2.15
CA ILE A 305 20.81 -3.56 -1.45
C ILE A 305 20.42 -4.89 -2.11
N GLU A 306 19.13 -5.08 -2.37
CA GLU A 306 18.61 -6.29 -3.02
C GLU A 306 19.18 -6.49 -4.44
N MET A 307 19.32 -5.41 -5.23
CA MET A 307 19.92 -5.47 -6.56
C MET A 307 21.41 -5.83 -6.52
N LYS A 308 22.15 -5.35 -5.51
CA LYS A 308 23.59 -5.62 -5.36
C LYS A 308 23.86 -7.02 -4.80
N GLY A 309 23.01 -7.49 -3.88
CA GLY A 309 23.11 -8.81 -3.26
C GLY A 309 22.70 -9.96 -4.16
N GLY A 310 21.85 -9.73 -5.17
CA GLY A 310 21.47 -10.75 -6.16
C GLY A 310 22.45 -10.93 -7.33
N ALA A 311 23.56 -10.21 -7.35
CA ALA A 311 24.60 -10.27 -8.39
C ALA A 311 25.86 -11.05 -7.95
N GLN A 312 25.82 -11.71 -6.78
CA GLN A 312 26.83 -12.65 -6.28
C GLN A 312 26.29 -14.07 -6.34
#